data_AF-K3YYK9-F1
#
_entry.id   AF-K3YYK9-F1
#
_cell.length_a   1.000
_cell.length_b   1.000
_cell.length_c   1.000
_cell.angle_alpha   90.00
_cell.angle_beta   90.00
_cell.angle_gamma   90.00
#
_symmetry.space_group_name_H-M   'P 1'
#
loop_
_entity.id
_entity.type
_entity.pdbx_description
1 polymer ?
#
loop_
_entity_poly.entity_id
_entity_poly.type
_entity_poly.pdbx_seq_one_letter_code
_entity_poly.pdbx_strand_id
1 'polypeptide(L)'
;MAELRGFVMAAAAGMLVAVFAVVSLAPRGAEAKTTIEPCSGSDSCQALLGYTLYADMKVSEVAALFAADPGALLAANALDFGAPGAAHRILPMGLFVRVPTRCSCADGVRKSVAVRYAARPADTLATVADVVFAGLASADQIRNENGLASTDPDAPLDAGQKLVVPLPCVCFNSSDNNLPAVYLSYVVQVGDTVPAIASSYETTVTDVMNVNAMGSPVAAPGDILAIPLPACASTFPKSASDHGLIVANGTYMLTAGNCVQCSCGPGSLKLSAGLQPRCPAPHQFPALTDPPTTVSHDSTYLPPLSAPGPAEAGGVMPEPGSAGSP
;
A
#
# COMPACT_ATOMS: atom_id res chain seq x y z
N MET A 1 -100.07 -35.04 -22.52
CA MET A 1 -98.96 -35.45 -21.63
C MET A 1 -97.90 -34.40 -21.73
N ALA A 2 -97.94 -33.42 -20.84
CA ALA A 2 -97.14 -32.20 -20.91
C ALA A 2 -96.17 -32.16 -19.72
N GLU A 3 -94.93 -31.80 -20.05
CA GLU A 3 -94.02 -30.93 -19.29
C GLU A 3 -93.62 -31.34 -17.85
N LEU A 4 -92.34 -31.67 -17.65
CA LEU A 4 -91.47 -30.91 -16.73
C LEU A 4 -89.97 -31.27 -16.84
N ARG A 5 -89.21 -30.30 -17.34
CA ARG A 5 -87.90 -29.75 -16.90
C ARG A 5 -86.79 -30.68 -16.38
N GLY A 6 -85.68 -30.66 -17.12
CA GLY A 6 -84.37 -31.12 -16.69
C GLY A 6 -83.59 -30.12 -15.82
N PHE A 7 -82.62 -30.67 -15.10
CA PHE A 7 -81.57 -29.96 -14.37
C PHE A 7 -80.26 -30.75 -14.60
N VAL A 8 -79.27 -30.17 -15.28
CA VAL A 8 -77.90 -30.69 -15.30
C VAL A 8 -76.96 -29.51 -15.10
N MET A 9 -76.17 -29.58 -14.02
CA MET A 9 -75.15 -28.59 -13.66
C MET A 9 -74.01 -28.57 -14.68
N ALA A 10 -73.64 -27.38 -15.15
CA ALA A 10 -72.42 -27.12 -15.90
C ALA A 10 -71.27 -26.81 -14.91
N ALA A 11 -70.18 -27.57 -15.00
CA ALA A 11 -68.93 -27.30 -14.30
C ALA A 11 -68.07 -26.36 -15.15
N ALA A 12 -67.74 -25.18 -14.61
CA ALA A 12 -66.81 -24.24 -15.22
C ALA A 12 -65.38 -24.53 -14.73
N ALA A 13 -64.47 -24.84 -15.65
CA ALA A 13 -63.04 -24.97 -15.38
C ALA A 13 -62.37 -23.59 -15.45
N GLY A 14 -61.91 -23.08 -14.32
CA GLY A 14 -61.10 -21.86 -14.23
C GLY A 14 -59.63 -22.18 -14.52
N MET A 15 -59.06 -21.53 -15.54
CA MET A 15 -57.65 -21.63 -15.93
C MET A 15 -56.81 -20.72 -15.01
N LEU A 16 -56.06 -21.31 -14.08
CA LEU A 16 -55.11 -20.59 -13.22
C LEU A 16 -53.83 -20.33 -14.02
N VAL A 17 -53.61 -19.09 -14.46
CA VAL A 17 -52.36 -18.66 -15.10
C VAL A 17 -51.33 -18.42 -13.98
N ALA A 18 -50.41 -19.37 -13.79
CA ALA A 18 -49.27 -19.21 -12.91
C ALA A 18 -48.25 -18.25 -13.56
N VAL A 19 -48.21 -17.00 -13.10
CA VAL A 19 -47.14 -16.06 -13.43
C VAL A 19 -45.90 -16.49 -12.65
N PHE A 20 -44.98 -17.19 -13.31
CA PHE A 20 -43.64 -17.43 -12.79
C PHE A 20 -42.87 -16.10 -12.81
N ALA A 21 -42.84 -15.41 -11.67
CA ALA A 21 -41.88 -14.34 -11.45
C ALA A 21 -40.48 -14.97 -11.42
N VAL A 22 -39.75 -14.84 -12.53
CA VAL A 22 -38.31 -15.13 -12.58
C VAL A 22 -37.64 -14.06 -11.73
N VAL A 23 -37.44 -14.35 -10.45
CA VAL A 23 -36.51 -13.60 -9.61
C VAL A 23 -35.13 -13.87 -10.18
N SER A 24 -34.63 -12.95 -10.99
CA SER A 24 -33.24 -12.90 -11.39
C SER A 24 -32.40 -12.71 -10.12
N LEU A 25 -31.99 -13.82 -9.51
CA LEU A 25 -30.85 -13.82 -8.61
C LEU A 25 -29.62 -13.50 -9.47
N ALA A 26 -29.36 -12.20 -9.62
CA ALA A 26 -28.02 -11.78 -9.96
C ALA A 26 -27.08 -12.40 -8.91
N PRO A 27 -25.98 -13.06 -9.32
CA PRO A 27 -25.03 -13.58 -8.36
C PRO A 27 -24.54 -12.39 -7.54
N ARG A 28 -24.87 -12.38 -6.24
CA ARG A 28 -24.20 -11.51 -5.27
C ARG A 28 -22.72 -11.85 -5.40
N GLY A 29 -21.90 -10.84 -5.73
CA GLY A 29 -20.45 -11.02 -5.87
C GLY A 29 -19.91 -11.80 -4.68
N ALA A 30 -19.09 -12.82 -4.95
CA ALA A 30 -18.36 -13.50 -3.89
C ALA A 30 -17.55 -12.43 -3.15
N GLU A 31 -17.74 -12.33 -1.83
CA GLU A 31 -17.00 -11.39 -1.00
C GLU A 31 -15.51 -11.76 -1.10
N ALA A 32 -14.70 -10.87 -1.66
CA ALA A 32 -13.29 -11.08 -1.89
C ALA A 32 -12.59 -11.38 -0.55
N LYS A 33 -11.93 -12.53 -0.47
CA LYS A 33 -11.18 -12.92 0.72
C LYS A 33 -9.82 -12.23 0.72
N THR A 34 -9.39 -11.77 1.88
CA THR A 34 -8.06 -11.18 2.06
C THR A 34 -7.40 -11.72 3.32
N THR A 35 -6.09 -11.89 3.27
CA THR A 35 -5.30 -12.29 4.43
C THR A 35 -5.06 -11.10 5.36
N ILE A 36 -5.45 -11.26 6.61
CA ILE A 36 -5.39 -10.23 7.64
C ILE A 36 -4.30 -10.61 8.64
N GLU A 37 -3.26 -9.78 8.76
CA GLU A 37 -2.28 -9.90 9.83
C GLU A 37 -2.73 -9.02 11.02
N PRO A 38 -3.08 -9.61 12.17
CA PRO A 38 -3.34 -8.83 13.38
C PRO A 38 -2.04 -8.23 13.90
N CYS A 39 -2.11 -7.02 14.45
CA CYS A 39 -0.94 -6.33 14.98
C CYS A 39 -1.25 -5.58 16.27
N SER A 40 -0.22 -5.41 17.09
CA SER A 40 -0.25 -4.57 18.28
C SER A 40 1.02 -3.71 18.33
N GLY A 41 0.87 -2.40 18.51
CA GLY A 41 1.98 -1.45 18.56
C GLY A 41 2.10 -0.56 17.31
N SER A 42 3.25 0.09 17.15
CA SER A 42 3.52 1.08 16.09
C SER A 42 4.50 0.58 15.03
N ASP A 43 4.72 -0.74 14.96
CA ASP A 43 5.72 -1.31 14.06
C ASP A 43 5.30 -1.15 12.59
N SER A 44 6.30 -0.84 11.76
CA SER A 44 6.13 -0.78 10.31
C SER A 44 7.11 -1.68 9.60
N CYS A 45 6.73 -2.12 8.41
CA CYS A 45 7.52 -3.02 7.59
C CYS A 45 7.28 -2.73 6.12
N GLN A 46 8.17 -3.26 5.29
CA GLN A 46 8.04 -3.19 3.85
C GLN A 46 7.22 -4.38 3.35
N ALA A 47 6.30 -4.10 2.44
CA ALA A 47 5.56 -5.11 1.69
C ALA A 47 5.42 -4.65 0.23
N LEU A 48 4.91 -5.54 -0.61
CA LEU A 48 4.62 -5.25 -2.00
C LEU A 48 3.12 -5.39 -2.26
N LEU A 49 2.60 -4.56 -3.15
CA LEU A 49 1.25 -4.68 -3.70
C LEU A 49 1.35 -5.09 -5.17
N GLY A 50 0.55 -6.06 -5.58
CA GLY A 50 0.37 -6.44 -6.96
C GLY A 50 -0.68 -5.55 -7.60
N TYR A 51 -0.26 -4.70 -8.54
CA TYR A 51 -1.14 -3.74 -9.18
C TYR A 51 -1.17 -3.95 -10.69
N THR A 52 -2.37 -4.06 -11.25
CA THR A 52 -2.59 -4.10 -12.70
C THR A 52 -3.06 -2.73 -13.15
N LEU A 53 -2.35 -2.12 -14.10
CA LEU A 53 -2.67 -0.78 -14.59
C LEU A 53 -4.04 -0.74 -15.29
N TYR A 54 -4.91 0.19 -14.87
CA TYR A 54 -6.22 0.39 -15.49
C TYR A 54 -6.17 1.24 -16.78
N ALA A 55 -5.08 1.96 -16.99
CA ALA A 55 -4.86 2.83 -18.14
C ALA A 55 -3.35 2.93 -18.45
N ASP A 56 -3.02 3.49 -19.61
CA ASP A 56 -1.64 3.85 -19.92
C ASP A 56 -1.19 4.98 -18.99
N MET A 57 -0.17 4.73 -18.16
CA MET A 57 0.29 5.67 -17.14
C MET A 57 1.81 5.77 -17.12
N LYS A 58 2.33 6.92 -16.74
CA LYS A 58 3.78 7.07 -16.49
C LYS A 58 4.16 6.37 -15.19
N VAL A 59 5.40 5.91 -15.10
CA VAL A 59 5.99 5.38 -13.85
C VAL A 59 5.77 6.36 -12.68
N SER A 60 6.00 7.66 -12.90
CA SER A 60 5.75 8.70 -11.88
C SER A 60 4.29 8.81 -11.44
N GLU A 61 3.33 8.54 -12.33
CA GLU A 61 1.90 8.61 -12.02
C GLU A 61 1.46 7.40 -11.20
N VAL A 62 1.96 6.19 -11.53
CA VAL A 62 1.73 4.98 -10.72
C VAL A 62 2.38 5.15 -9.34
N ALA A 63 3.62 5.63 -9.27
CA ALA A 63 4.30 5.89 -8.01
C ALA A 63 3.52 6.91 -7.16
N ALA A 64 3.05 8.01 -7.75
CA ALA A 64 2.23 9.00 -7.06
C ALA A 64 0.89 8.43 -6.58
N LEU A 65 0.24 7.56 -7.36
CA LEU A 65 -1.04 6.93 -7.00
C LEU A 65 -0.93 6.14 -5.68
N PHE A 66 0.23 5.52 -5.43
CA PHE A 66 0.47 4.71 -4.22
C PHE A 66 1.36 5.40 -3.17
N ALA A 67 1.63 6.71 -3.31
CA ALA A 67 2.56 7.46 -2.46
C ALA A 67 3.94 6.78 -2.32
N ALA A 68 4.42 6.17 -3.42
CA ALA A 68 5.70 5.48 -3.51
C ALA A 68 6.76 6.32 -4.24
N ASP A 69 8.03 5.98 -4.05
CA ASP A 69 9.14 6.57 -4.83
C ASP A 69 9.22 5.92 -6.23
N PRO A 70 9.34 6.70 -7.32
CA PRO A 70 9.46 6.15 -8.68
C PRO A 70 10.67 5.22 -8.86
N GLY A 71 11.77 5.48 -8.15
CA GLY A 71 12.95 4.62 -8.15
C GLY A 71 12.69 3.30 -7.46
N ALA A 72 12.06 3.33 -6.29
CA ALA A 72 11.63 2.12 -5.58
C ALA A 72 10.63 1.29 -6.39
N LEU A 73 9.71 1.94 -7.12
CA LEU A 73 8.78 1.25 -8.02
C LEU A 73 9.51 0.51 -9.15
N LEU A 74 10.47 1.17 -9.80
CA LEU A 74 11.29 0.52 -10.84
C LEU A 74 12.15 -0.61 -10.27
N ALA A 75 12.72 -0.40 -9.09
CA ALA A 75 13.55 -1.36 -8.37
C ALA A 75 12.79 -2.65 -8.00
N ALA A 76 11.57 -2.51 -7.48
CA ALA A 76 10.68 -3.62 -7.15
C ALA A 76 10.26 -4.46 -8.37
N ASN A 77 10.40 -3.92 -9.58
CA ASN A 77 10.08 -4.58 -10.85
C ASN A 77 11.32 -4.94 -11.67
N ALA A 78 12.53 -4.83 -11.10
CA ALA A 78 13.80 -5.06 -11.79
C ALA A 78 13.96 -4.25 -13.09
N LEU A 79 13.33 -3.07 -13.16
CA LEU A 79 13.42 -2.15 -14.30
C LEU A 79 14.58 -1.17 -14.07
N ASP A 80 15.37 -0.89 -15.11
CA ASP A 80 16.54 0.00 -14.98
C ASP A 80 16.14 1.48 -14.79
N PHE A 81 16.59 2.07 -13.68
CA PHE A 81 16.41 3.50 -13.37
C PHE A 81 17.48 4.40 -14.04
N GLY A 82 18.60 3.82 -14.48
CA GLY A 82 19.73 4.55 -15.07
C GLY A 82 19.44 5.14 -16.45
N ALA A 83 18.41 4.63 -17.14
CA ALA A 83 17.98 5.15 -18.43
C ALA A 83 17.44 6.59 -18.30
N PRO A 84 17.92 7.55 -19.11
CA PRO A 84 17.36 8.90 -19.13
C PRO A 84 15.84 8.85 -19.35
N GLY A 85 15.07 9.49 -18.46
CA GLY A 85 13.62 9.53 -18.56
C GLY A 85 12.88 8.28 -18.08
N ALA A 86 13.53 7.37 -17.34
CA ALA A 86 12.88 6.16 -16.79
C ALA A 86 11.58 6.47 -15.99
N ALA A 87 11.55 7.56 -15.23
CA ALA A 87 10.36 8.01 -14.50
C ALA A 87 9.20 8.49 -15.40
N HIS A 88 9.49 8.90 -16.64
CA HIS A 88 8.50 9.35 -17.62
C HIS A 88 8.11 8.27 -18.62
N ARG A 89 8.67 7.05 -18.48
CA ARG A 89 8.31 5.91 -19.29
C ARG A 89 6.83 5.60 -19.09
N ILE A 90 6.12 5.43 -20.20
CA ILE A 90 4.73 5.01 -20.21
C ILE A 90 4.69 3.49 -20.04
N LEU A 91 3.88 3.05 -19.08
CA LEU A 91 3.54 1.67 -18.83
C LEU A 91 2.17 1.40 -19.45
N PRO A 92 2.01 0.33 -20.25
CA PRO A 92 0.74 0.05 -20.92
C PRO A 92 -0.32 -0.45 -19.93
N MET A 93 -1.59 -0.19 -20.25
CA MET A 93 -2.74 -0.78 -19.56
C MET A 93 -2.64 -2.31 -19.49
N GLY A 94 -3.12 -2.89 -18.39
CA GLY A 94 -3.04 -4.32 -18.14
C GLY A 94 -1.66 -4.84 -17.72
N LEU A 95 -0.62 -3.99 -17.70
CA LEU A 95 0.67 -4.37 -17.15
C LEU A 95 0.54 -4.61 -15.64
N PHE A 96 1.01 -5.76 -15.18
CA PHE A 96 1.14 -6.06 -13.76
C PHE A 96 2.47 -5.52 -13.23
N VAL A 97 2.43 -4.77 -12.14
CA VAL A 97 3.61 -4.19 -11.47
C VAL A 97 3.55 -4.43 -9.97
N ARG A 98 4.72 -4.64 -9.36
CA ARG A 98 4.91 -4.71 -7.91
C ARG A 98 5.15 -3.31 -7.37
N VAL A 99 4.27 -2.82 -6.52
CA VAL A 99 4.36 -1.49 -5.93
C VAL A 99 4.85 -1.62 -4.48
N PRO A 100 5.97 -0.98 -4.11
CA PRO A 100 6.42 -0.98 -2.72
C PRO A 100 5.45 -0.18 -1.86
N THR A 101 5.09 -0.74 -0.71
CA THR A 101 4.26 -0.08 0.29
C THR A 101 4.85 -0.24 1.68
N ARG A 102 4.53 0.71 2.56
CA ARG A 102 4.85 0.62 3.98
C ARG A 102 3.60 0.20 4.73
N CYS A 103 3.65 -0.97 5.33
CA CYS A 103 2.59 -1.42 6.21
C CYS A 103 2.82 -0.88 7.61
N SER A 104 1.74 -0.39 8.22
CA SER A 104 1.70 0.02 9.62
C SER A 104 0.54 -0.68 10.31
N CYS A 105 0.60 -0.75 11.64
CA CYS A 105 -0.55 -1.19 12.40
C CYS A 105 -1.61 -0.08 12.48
N ALA A 106 -2.81 -0.35 11.99
CA ALA A 106 -3.94 0.58 12.06
C ALA A 106 -5.22 -0.21 12.39
N ASP A 107 -5.94 0.21 13.43
CA ASP A 107 -7.16 -0.46 13.92
C ASP A 107 -6.94 -1.94 14.29
N GLY A 108 -5.76 -2.29 14.80
CA GLY A 108 -5.39 -3.66 15.17
C GLY A 108 -5.10 -4.60 13.99
N VAL A 109 -5.13 -4.07 12.76
CA VAL A 109 -4.85 -4.80 11.53
C VAL A 109 -3.69 -4.15 10.79
N ARG A 110 -2.86 -4.97 10.16
CA ARG A 110 -1.78 -4.48 9.32
C ARG A 110 -2.33 -4.02 7.97
N LYS A 111 -2.19 -2.74 7.67
CA LYS A 111 -2.64 -2.11 6.41
C LYS A 111 -1.79 -0.88 6.10
N SER A 112 -1.81 -0.45 4.84
CA SER A 112 -1.23 0.81 4.42
C SER A 112 -2.31 1.88 4.31
N VAL A 113 -2.14 2.99 5.03
CA VAL A 113 -3.04 4.16 5.03
C VAL A 113 -2.35 5.41 4.46
N ALA A 114 -1.22 5.22 3.78
CA ALA A 114 -0.44 6.31 3.20
C ALA A 114 -1.08 6.87 1.92
N VAL A 115 -1.89 6.06 1.24
CA VAL A 115 -2.46 6.40 -0.06
C VAL A 115 -3.61 7.38 0.08
N ARG A 116 -3.50 8.50 -0.62
CA ARG A 116 -4.51 9.55 -0.68
C ARG A 116 -4.91 9.79 -2.13
N TYR A 117 -6.16 9.51 -2.45
CA TYR A 117 -6.72 9.69 -3.77
C TYR A 117 -7.62 10.93 -3.79
N ALA A 118 -7.51 11.76 -4.84
CA ALA A 118 -8.42 12.88 -5.06
C ALA A 118 -9.45 12.47 -6.11
N ALA A 119 -10.72 12.38 -5.71
CA ALA A 119 -11.81 11.95 -6.57
C ALA A 119 -11.93 12.84 -7.82
N ARG A 120 -12.03 12.22 -8.98
CA ARG A 120 -12.27 12.88 -10.26
C ARG A 120 -13.78 13.04 -10.49
N PRO A 121 -14.20 13.95 -11.39
CA PRO A 121 -15.60 14.06 -11.76
C PRO A 121 -16.15 12.71 -12.24
N ALA A 122 -17.33 12.34 -11.73
CA ALA A 122 -18.01 11.07 -11.97
C ALA A 122 -17.37 9.82 -11.33
N ASP A 123 -16.35 9.98 -10.48
CA ASP A 123 -15.88 8.85 -9.66
C ASP A 123 -16.96 8.43 -8.66
N THR A 124 -17.02 7.13 -8.44
CA THR A 124 -17.82 6.47 -7.40
C THR A 124 -16.90 5.62 -6.53
N LEU A 125 -17.34 5.17 -5.36
CA LEU A 125 -16.51 4.29 -4.53
C LEU A 125 -16.22 2.96 -5.24
N ALA A 126 -17.20 2.41 -5.96
CA ALA A 126 -17.04 1.19 -6.75
C ALA A 126 -15.98 1.34 -7.84
N THR A 127 -16.05 2.40 -8.64
CA THR A 127 -15.08 2.64 -9.73
C THR A 127 -13.67 2.90 -9.20
N VAL A 128 -13.54 3.64 -8.10
CA VAL A 128 -12.23 3.87 -7.46
C VAL A 128 -11.65 2.55 -6.92
N ALA A 129 -12.44 1.75 -6.22
CA ALA A 129 -12.02 0.45 -5.68
C ALA A 129 -11.62 -0.55 -6.77
N ASP A 130 -12.56 -0.84 -7.68
CA ASP A 130 -12.44 -1.97 -8.59
C ASP A 130 -11.60 -1.64 -9.84
N VAL A 131 -11.66 -0.38 -10.31
CA VAL A 131 -10.95 0.05 -11.53
C VAL A 131 -9.65 0.74 -11.18
N VAL A 132 -9.68 1.84 -10.42
CA VAL A 132 -8.47 2.65 -10.18
C VAL A 132 -7.43 1.91 -9.34
N PHE A 133 -7.88 1.22 -8.28
CA PHE A 133 -7.03 0.43 -7.38
C PHE A 133 -7.05 -1.08 -7.68
N ALA A 134 -7.65 -1.48 -8.81
CA ALA A 134 -7.63 -2.86 -9.31
C ALA A 134 -8.08 -3.91 -8.26
N GLY A 135 -9.06 -3.56 -7.42
CA GLY A 135 -9.61 -4.45 -6.38
C GLY A 135 -8.70 -4.62 -5.15
N LEU A 136 -7.61 -3.85 -5.03
CA LEU A 136 -6.76 -3.89 -3.84
C LEU A 136 -7.48 -3.40 -2.57
N ALA A 137 -8.48 -2.53 -2.71
CA ALA A 137 -9.33 -2.09 -1.61
C ALA A 137 -10.79 -2.12 -2.08
N SER A 138 -11.71 -2.55 -1.22
CA SER A 138 -13.14 -2.54 -1.55
C SER A 138 -13.77 -1.17 -1.31
N ALA A 139 -14.90 -0.91 -1.98
CA ALA A 139 -15.69 0.31 -1.77
C ALA A 139 -16.08 0.49 -0.29
N ASP A 140 -16.42 -0.61 0.40
CA ASP A 140 -16.75 -0.60 1.83
C ASP A 140 -15.55 -0.24 2.70
N GLN A 141 -14.35 -0.76 2.39
CA GLN A 141 -13.13 -0.41 3.12
C GLN A 141 -12.80 1.07 2.97
N ILE A 142 -12.86 1.60 1.74
CA ILE A 142 -12.65 3.03 1.49
C ILE A 142 -13.72 3.86 2.22
N ARG A 143 -14.99 3.46 2.14
CA ARG A 143 -16.08 4.15 2.84
C ARG A 143 -15.83 4.24 4.34
N ASN A 144 -15.54 3.11 4.97
CA ASN A 144 -15.36 3.00 6.41
C ASN A 144 -14.13 3.79 6.90
N GLU A 145 -13.02 3.72 6.15
CA GLU A 145 -11.79 4.48 6.46
C GLU A 145 -12.00 5.99 6.40
N ASN A 146 -12.93 6.46 5.55
CA ASN A 146 -13.21 7.88 5.36
C ASN A 146 -14.48 8.36 6.09
N GLY A 147 -15.15 7.49 6.86
CA GLY A 147 -16.36 7.82 7.61
C GLY A 147 -17.50 8.34 6.72
N LEU A 148 -17.61 7.84 5.48
CA LEU A 148 -18.62 8.32 4.52
C LEU A 148 -20.01 7.76 4.86
N ALA A 149 -21.03 8.62 4.78
CA ALA A 149 -22.40 8.28 5.17
C ALA A 149 -23.18 7.47 4.11
N SER A 150 -22.83 7.59 2.82
CA SER A 150 -23.53 6.87 1.75
C SER A 150 -23.22 5.37 1.84
N THR A 151 -24.26 4.55 1.93
CA THR A 151 -24.13 3.10 1.81
C THR A 151 -24.09 2.63 0.36
N ASP A 152 -24.51 3.49 -0.59
CA ASP A 152 -24.50 3.20 -2.01
C ASP A 152 -23.09 3.41 -2.59
N PRO A 153 -22.40 2.33 -3.05
CA PRO A 153 -21.05 2.44 -3.62
C PRO A 153 -21.03 3.10 -5.00
N ASP A 154 -22.19 3.23 -5.67
CA ASP A 154 -22.35 3.87 -6.97
C ASP A 154 -22.76 5.35 -6.86
N ALA A 155 -22.93 5.86 -5.64
CA ALA A 155 -23.16 7.27 -5.41
C ALA A 155 -21.93 8.09 -5.89
N PRO A 156 -22.16 9.21 -6.61
CA PRO A 156 -21.09 10.04 -7.11
C PRO A 156 -20.33 10.71 -5.95
N LEU A 157 -19.01 10.74 -6.06
CA LEU A 157 -18.12 11.44 -5.14
C LEU A 157 -17.97 12.90 -5.54
N ASP A 158 -17.72 13.77 -4.56
CA ASP A 158 -17.44 15.17 -4.81
C ASP A 158 -16.08 15.32 -5.51
N ALA A 159 -16.04 16.08 -6.60
CA ALA A 159 -14.79 16.29 -7.34
C ALA A 159 -13.73 16.98 -6.44
N GLY A 160 -12.54 16.39 -6.37
CA GLY A 160 -11.44 16.82 -5.52
C GLY A 160 -11.51 16.31 -4.08
N GLN A 161 -12.55 15.55 -3.70
CA GLN A 161 -12.64 14.92 -2.38
C GLN A 161 -11.43 14.00 -2.16
N LYS A 162 -10.72 14.21 -1.05
CA LYS A 162 -9.56 13.40 -0.69
C LYS A 162 -10.00 12.17 0.09
N LEU A 163 -9.75 11.00 -0.45
CA LEU A 163 -10.02 9.70 0.14
C LEU A 163 -8.72 9.05 0.61
N VAL A 164 -8.71 8.51 1.82
CA VAL A 164 -7.72 7.55 2.29
C VAL A 164 -8.08 6.18 1.73
N VAL A 165 -7.15 5.54 1.04
CA VAL A 165 -7.36 4.20 0.47
C VAL A 165 -6.60 3.19 1.32
N PRO A 166 -7.28 2.38 2.15
CA PRO A 166 -6.62 1.38 2.98
C PRO A 166 -6.23 0.19 2.12
N LEU A 167 -4.93 -0.04 1.95
CA LEU A 167 -4.43 -1.14 1.13
C LEU A 167 -4.00 -2.32 2.04
N PRO A 168 -4.48 -3.54 1.78
CA PRO A 168 -4.16 -4.71 2.57
C PRO A 168 -2.70 -5.08 2.33
N CYS A 169 -1.95 -5.24 3.40
CA CYS A 169 -0.58 -5.68 3.30
C CYS A 169 -0.14 -6.37 4.59
N VAL A 170 0.71 -7.37 4.41
CA VAL A 170 1.20 -8.22 5.49
C VAL A 170 2.71 -8.30 5.39
N CYS A 171 3.35 -8.68 6.48
CA CYS A 171 4.80 -8.78 6.58
C CYS A 171 5.24 -10.02 7.34
N PHE A 172 4.47 -10.52 8.31
CA PHE A 172 4.83 -11.69 9.13
C PHE A 172 6.29 -11.65 9.62
N ASN A 173 6.71 -10.50 10.17
CA ASN A 173 8.09 -10.26 10.62
C ASN A 173 9.18 -10.47 9.53
N SER A 174 8.81 -10.27 8.27
CA SER A 174 9.66 -10.40 7.08
C SER A 174 10.38 -11.76 6.99
N SER A 175 9.71 -12.81 7.45
CA SER A 175 10.24 -14.17 7.39
C SER A 175 9.15 -15.19 7.09
N ASP A 176 9.51 -16.18 6.28
CA ASP A 176 8.72 -17.38 6.02
C ASP A 176 9.60 -18.60 6.36
N ASN A 177 9.13 -19.50 7.23
CA ASN A 177 9.89 -20.69 7.65
C ASN A 177 11.34 -20.38 8.14
N ASN A 178 11.53 -19.28 8.88
CA ASN A 178 12.82 -18.77 9.36
C ASN A 178 13.80 -18.31 8.25
N LEU A 179 13.33 -18.19 7.01
CA LEU A 179 14.07 -17.59 5.91
C LEU A 179 13.56 -16.16 5.65
N PRO A 180 14.38 -15.23 5.14
CA PRO A 180 13.93 -13.89 4.80
C PRO A 180 12.87 -13.93 3.69
N ALA A 181 11.77 -13.22 3.90
CA ALA A 181 10.67 -13.13 2.94
C ALA A 181 10.08 -11.72 2.88
N VAL A 182 9.60 -11.35 1.69
CA VAL A 182 8.79 -10.15 1.47
C VAL A 182 7.44 -10.60 0.96
N TYR A 183 6.35 -10.08 1.52
CA TYR A 183 5.02 -10.48 1.10
C TYR A 183 4.47 -9.55 0.04
N LEU A 184 3.83 -10.15 -0.96
CA LEU A 184 3.12 -9.49 -2.04
C LEU A 184 1.61 -9.70 -1.86
N SER A 185 0.84 -8.62 -1.71
CA SER A 185 -0.63 -8.69 -1.80
C SER A 185 -1.05 -8.79 -3.27
N TYR A 186 -1.54 -9.95 -3.70
CA TYR A 186 -1.87 -10.26 -5.08
C TYR A 186 -3.38 -10.46 -5.26
N VAL A 187 -4.01 -9.64 -6.11
CA VAL A 187 -5.43 -9.79 -6.48
C VAL A 187 -5.55 -10.86 -7.57
N VAL A 188 -6.21 -11.97 -7.24
CA VAL A 188 -6.40 -13.12 -8.11
C VAL A 188 -7.23 -12.73 -9.34
N GLN A 189 -6.70 -13.02 -10.53
CA GLN A 189 -7.35 -12.72 -11.80
C GLN A 189 -8.14 -13.90 -12.32
N VAL A 190 -9.01 -13.66 -13.30
CA VAL A 190 -9.75 -14.72 -13.98
C VAL A 190 -8.77 -15.63 -14.71
N GLY A 191 -8.80 -16.93 -14.37
CA GLY A 191 -7.92 -17.95 -14.95
C GLY A 191 -6.66 -18.24 -14.13
N ASP A 192 -6.40 -17.47 -13.07
CA ASP A 192 -5.31 -17.77 -12.15
C ASP A 192 -5.57 -19.07 -11.37
N THR A 193 -4.48 -19.77 -11.05
CA THR A 193 -4.50 -20.92 -10.15
C THR A 193 -3.40 -20.76 -9.11
N VAL A 194 -3.64 -21.18 -7.87
CA VAL A 194 -2.64 -21.10 -6.80
C VAL A 194 -1.30 -21.77 -7.18
N PRO A 195 -1.27 -22.94 -7.84
CA PRO A 195 -0.02 -23.53 -8.33
C PRO A 195 0.73 -22.69 -9.37
N ALA A 196 0.02 -22.08 -10.31
CA ALA A 196 0.65 -21.21 -11.31
C ALA A 196 1.23 -19.93 -10.67
N ILE A 197 0.50 -19.34 -9.71
CA ILE A 197 0.97 -18.19 -8.93
C ILE A 197 2.21 -18.58 -8.14
N ALA A 198 2.16 -19.66 -7.35
CA ALA A 198 3.29 -20.12 -6.55
C ALA A 198 4.56 -20.34 -7.40
N SER A 199 4.40 -21.03 -8.53
CA SER A 199 5.50 -21.25 -9.48
C SER A 199 6.06 -19.96 -10.06
N SER A 200 5.22 -18.95 -10.31
CA SER A 200 5.66 -17.67 -10.90
C SER A 200 6.47 -16.81 -9.93
N TYR A 201 6.32 -17.04 -8.62
CA TYR A 201 7.00 -16.29 -7.57
C TYR A 201 8.07 -17.11 -6.83
N GLU A 202 8.46 -18.26 -7.38
CA GLU A 202 9.46 -19.16 -6.79
C GLU A 202 9.14 -19.56 -5.34
N THR A 203 7.85 -19.75 -5.05
CA THR A 203 7.35 -20.24 -3.76
C THR A 203 6.57 -21.55 -3.93
N THR A 204 6.13 -22.16 -2.83
CA THR A 204 5.38 -23.43 -2.89
C THR A 204 3.88 -23.21 -2.70
N VAL A 205 3.08 -24.12 -3.26
CA VAL A 205 1.62 -24.13 -3.04
C VAL A 205 1.31 -24.23 -1.55
N THR A 206 2.08 -25.04 -0.82
CA THR A 206 1.92 -25.21 0.62
C THR A 206 2.20 -23.92 1.39
N ASP A 207 3.25 -23.18 1.05
CA ASP A 207 3.56 -21.90 1.71
C ASP A 207 2.47 -20.86 1.43
N VAL A 208 2.03 -20.73 0.18
CA VAL A 208 0.90 -19.85 -0.18
C VAL A 208 -0.36 -20.25 0.60
N MET A 209 -0.69 -21.53 0.65
CA MET A 209 -1.87 -21.99 1.38
C MET A 209 -1.76 -21.74 2.89
N ASN A 210 -0.60 -21.98 3.49
CA ASN A 210 -0.37 -21.79 4.92
C ASN A 210 -0.50 -20.32 5.32
N VAL A 211 0.17 -19.43 4.58
CA VAL A 211 0.15 -17.97 4.83
C VAL A 211 -1.26 -17.42 4.72
N ASN A 212 -2.06 -17.95 3.79
CA ASN A 212 -3.43 -17.49 3.53
C ASN A 212 -4.50 -18.31 4.25
N ALA A 213 -4.11 -19.20 5.16
CA ALA A 213 -5.02 -20.10 5.88
C ALA A 213 -6.03 -20.85 4.97
N MET A 214 -5.56 -21.30 3.81
CA MET A 214 -6.39 -21.94 2.79
C MET A 214 -6.57 -23.44 3.06
N GLY A 215 -7.81 -23.92 3.04
CA GLY A 215 -8.11 -25.35 3.14
C GLY A 215 -7.91 -26.13 1.83
N SER A 216 -7.86 -25.45 0.69
CA SER A 216 -7.59 -26.02 -0.64
C SER A 216 -6.89 -24.98 -1.52
N PRO A 217 -6.16 -25.38 -2.58
CA PRO A 217 -5.44 -24.45 -3.48
C PRO A 217 -6.38 -23.78 -4.48
N VAL A 218 -7.58 -23.38 -4.04
CA VAL A 218 -8.61 -22.73 -4.86
C VAL A 218 -8.83 -21.32 -4.31
N ALA A 219 -8.65 -20.32 -5.18
CA ALA A 219 -8.95 -18.92 -4.91
C ALA A 219 -9.92 -18.41 -5.99
N ALA A 220 -10.84 -17.55 -5.60
CA ALA A 220 -11.77 -16.91 -6.52
C ALA A 220 -11.14 -15.65 -7.14
N PRO A 221 -11.49 -15.28 -8.38
CA PRO A 221 -11.12 -13.98 -8.91
C PRO A 221 -11.59 -12.85 -7.99
N GLY A 222 -10.71 -11.90 -7.69
CA GLY A 222 -10.92 -10.83 -6.73
C GLY A 222 -10.38 -11.13 -5.32
N ASP A 223 -10.09 -12.39 -4.96
CA ASP A 223 -9.42 -12.70 -3.70
C ASP A 223 -8.02 -12.06 -3.66
N ILE A 224 -7.59 -11.57 -2.50
CA ILE A 224 -6.28 -10.98 -2.28
C ILE A 224 -5.43 -11.97 -1.47
N LEU A 225 -4.48 -12.61 -2.15
CA LEU A 225 -3.55 -13.54 -1.55
C LEU A 225 -2.26 -12.83 -1.11
N ALA A 226 -1.77 -13.14 0.07
CA ALA A 226 -0.44 -12.83 0.53
C ALA A 226 0.54 -13.88 0.00
N ILE A 227 1.37 -13.51 -0.98
CA ILE A 227 2.36 -14.39 -1.59
C ILE A 227 3.72 -14.18 -0.91
N PRO A 228 4.29 -15.19 -0.21
CA PRO A 228 5.64 -15.09 0.34
C PRO A 228 6.66 -15.14 -0.79
N LEU A 229 7.37 -14.03 -1.01
CA LEU A 229 8.50 -13.98 -1.93
C LEU A 229 9.78 -14.29 -1.16
N PRO A 230 10.57 -15.30 -1.58
CA PRO A 230 11.92 -15.49 -1.06
C PRO A 230 12.71 -14.20 -1.19
N ALA A 231 13.54 -13.89 -0.20
CA ALA A 231 14.25 -12.62 -0.18
C ALA A 231 15.68 -12.76 0.34
N CYS A 232 16.48 -11.73 0.05
CA CYS A 232 17.83 -11.57 0.55
C CYS A 232 17.83 -10.55 1.70
N ALA A 233 18.25 -10.97 2.88
CA ALA A 233 18.51 -10.04 3.98
C ALA A 233 19.92 -9.44 3.85
N SER A 234 20.04 -8.15 4.13
CA SER A 234 21.32 -7.47 4.23
C SER A 234 22.04 -7.78 5.54
N THR A 235 23.37 -7.74 5.47
CA THR A 235 24.27 -7.88 6.63
C THR A 235 24.86 -6.55 7.06
N PHE A 236 24.16 -5.44 6.76
CA PHE A 236 24.60 -4.11 7.16
C PHE A 236 24.72 -4.01 8.69
N PRO A 237 25.65 -3.19 9.21
CA PRO A 237 25.81 -3.01 10.66
C PRO A 237 24.56 -2.35 11.25
N LYS A 238 24.26 -2.66 12.53
CA LYS A 238 23.11 -2.09 13.26
C LYS A 238 23.10 -0.56 13.35
N SER A 239 24.25 0.08 13.14
CA SER A 239 24.39 1.53 13.08
C SER A 239 23.96 2.15 11.76
N ALA A 240 23.80 1.36 10.70
CA ALA A 240 23.31 1.85 9.41
C ALA A 240 21.80 2.08 9.47
N SER A 241 21.33 3.16 8.85
CA SER A 241 19.89 3.41 8.65
C SER A 241 19.20 2.27 7.89
N ASP A 242 19.98 1.56 7.08
CA ASP A 242 19.50 0.54 6.15
C ASP A 242 19.69 -0.87 6.74
N HIS A 243 19.99 -0.97 8.04
CA HIS A 243 20.10 -2.25 8.72
C HIS A 243 18.81 -3.06 8.58
N GLY A 244 18.94 -4.34 8.24
CA GLY A 244 17.79 -5.23 8.06
C GLY A 244 17.03 -4.96 6.75
N LEU A 245 17.68 -4.33 5.76
CA LEU A 245 17.17 -4.25 4.40
C LEU A 245 16.90 -5.66 3.86
N ILE A 246 15.69 -5.89 3.35
CA ILE A 246 15.30 -7.16 2.73
C ILE A 246 14.85 -6.88 1.31
N VAL A 247 15.40 -7.61 0.34
CA VAL A 247 15.14 -7.42 -1.09
C VAL A 247 14.56 -8.71 -1.65
N ALA A 248 13.39 -8.62 -2.31
CA ALA A 248 12.73 -9.77 -2.89
C ALA A 248 13.57 -10.40 -4.02
N ASN A 249 13.45 -11.71 -4.19
CA ASN A 249 14.16 -12.48 -5.20
C ASN A 249 13.95 -11.91 -6.62
N GLY A 250 15.05 -11.76 -7.35
CA GLY A 250 15.06 -11.21 -8.72
C GLY A 250 14.83 -9.69 -8.80
N THR A 251 14.79 -8.98 -7.68
CA THR A 251 14.61 -7.53 -7.64
C THR A 251 15.83 -6.82 -7.04
N TYR A 252 15.78 -5.49 -7.02
CA TYR A 252 16.75 -4.69 -6.29
C TYR A 252 16.06 -3.61 -5.47
N MET A 253 16.80 -3.00 -4.56
CA MET A 253 16.36 -1.82 -3.82
C MET A 253 17.47 -0.77 -3.82
N LEU A 254 17.06 0.49 -3.87
CA LEU A 254 17.96 1.62 -3.80
C LEU A 254 18.03 2.15 -2.37
N THR A 255 19.24 2.42 -1.91
CA THR A 255 19.49 2.97 -0.58
C THR A 255 20.56 4.07 -0.63
N ALA A 256 20.86 4.68 0.53
CA ALA A 256 21.80 5.79 0.65
C ALA A 256 21.48 6.96 -0.29
N GLY A 257 20.21 7.36 -0.39
CA GLY A 257 19.78 8.46 -1.27
C GLY A 257 19.82 8.11 -2.76
N ASN A 258 19.35 6.90 -3.11
CA ASN A 258 19.39 6.35 -4.46
C ASN A 258 20.80 6.17 -5.02
N CYS A 259 21.75 5.80 -4.16
CA CYS A 259 23.14 5.67 -4.57
C CYS A 259 23.72 4.28 -4.47
N VAL A 260 23.23 3.48 -3.54
CA VAL A 260 23.63 2.08 -3.41
C VAL A 260 22.48 1.23 -3.90
N GLN A 261 22.73 0.41 -4.90
CA GLN A 261 21.81 -0.58 -5.41
C GLN A 261 22.10 -1.93 -4.75
N CYS A 262 21.15 -2.44 -3.99
CA CYS A 262 21.18 -3.76 -3.37
C CYS A 262 20.32 -4.72 -4.19
N SER A 263 20.95 -5.63 -4.92
CA SER A 263 20.28 -6.61 -5.78
C SER A 263 20.23 -7.98 -5.09
N CYS A 264 19.09 -8.66 -5.19
CA CYS A 264 18.94 -10.05 -4.76
C CYS A 264 19.00 -10.98 -5.98
N GLY A 265 20.08 -11.76 -6.10
CA GLY A 265 20.31 -12.59 -7.28
C GLY A 265 19.28 -13.72 -7.42
N PRO A 266 18.64 -13.89 -8.60
CA PRO A 266 17.61 -14.91 -8.81
C PRO A 266 18.11 -16.31 -8.46
N GLY A 267 17.38 -17.01 -7.59
CA GLY A 267 17.66 -18.38 -7.12
C GLY A 267 18.85 -18.55 -6.16
N SER A 268 19.89 -17.70 -6.25
CA SER A 268 21.06 -17.77 -5.35
C SER A 268 20.78 -17.20 -3.95
N LEU A 269 19.76 -16.35 -3.83
CA LEU A 269 19.38 -15.62 -2.61
C LEU A 269 20.58 -14.91 -1.93
N LYS A 270 21.53 -14.43 -2.74
CA LYS A 270 22.66 -13.62 -2.28
C LYS A 270 22.40 -12.15 -2.59
N LEU A 271 22.55 -11.32 -1.56
CA LEU A 271 22.52 -9.86 -1.71
C LEU A 271 23.86 -9.38 -2.28
N SER A 272 23.83 -8.59 -3.35
CA SER A 272 24.97 -7.84 -3.87
C SER A 272 24.68 -6.35 -3.80
N ALA A 273 25.65 -5.56 -3.33
CA ALA A 273 25.53 -4.11 -3.27
C ALA A 273 26.53 -3.46 -4.24
N GLY A 274 26.08 -2.48 -5.01
CA GLY A 274 26.90 -1.72 -5.95
C GLY A 274 26.54 -0.24 -5.96
N LEU A 275 27.52 0.62 -6.29
CA LEU A 275 27.28 2.04 -6.46
C LEU A 275 26.63 2.32 -7.81
N GLN A 276 25.62 3.18 -7.82
CA GLN A 276 25.02 3.66 -9.05
C GLN A 276 25.94 4.68 -9.75
N PRO A 277 25.96 4.71 -11.09
CA PRO A 277 26.86 5.58 -11.86
C PRO A 277 26.56 7.09 -11.71
N ARG A 278 25.39 7.44 -11.18
CA ARG A 278 24.94 8.83 -10.98
C ARG A 278 25.27 9.39 -9.59
N CYS A 279 25.93 8.61 -8.75
CA CYS A 279 26.35 9.06 -7.44
C CYS A 279 27.51 10.04 -7.54
N PRO A 280 27.45 11.17 -6.81
CA PRO A 280 28.65 11.94 -6.56
C PRO A 280 29.71 10.99 -5.97
N ALA A 281 30.87 10.88 -6.63
CA ALA A 281 32.06 10.27 -6.02
C ALA A 281 32.36 11.01 -4.69
N PRO A 282 32.97 10.34 -3.71
CA PRO A 282 32.72 10.60 -2.29
C PRO A 282 32.97 12.05 -1.86
N HIS A 283 32.01 12.63 -1.14
CA HIS A 283 32.31 13.71 -0.21
C HIS A 283 33.31 13.19 0.81
N GLN A 284 34.45 13.89 0.95
CA GLN A 284 35.39 13.69 2.04
C GLN A 284 34.64 13.68 3.37
N PHE A 285 34.80 12.60 4.14
CA PHE A 285 34.48 12.65 5.57
C PHE A 285 35.18 13.88 6.17
N PRO A 286 34.51 14.70 7.02
CA PRO A 286 35.24 15.64 7.85
C PRO A 286 36.33 14.87 8.58
N ALA A 287 37.58 15.33 8.51
CA ALA A 287 38.67 14.69 9.23
C ALA A 287 38.25 14.58 10.71
N LEU A 288 38.29 13.36 11.26
CA LEU A 288 38.24 13.16 12.70
C LEU A 288 39.41 13.95 13.29
N THR A 289 39.13 15.12 13.84
CA THR A 289 40.09 15.77 14.74
C THR A 289 40.17 14.91 15.98
N ASP A 290 41.34 14.32 16.22
CA ASP A 290 41.63 13.64 17.47
C ASP A 290 41.28 14.56 18.65
N PRO A 291 40.68 14.02 19.73
CA PRO A 291 40.48 14.80 20.94
C PRO A 291 41.84 15.35 21.42
N PRO A 292 41.89 16.60 21.92
CA PRO A 292 43.15 17.21 22.34
C PRO A 292 43.82 16.33 23.42
N THR A 293 45.04 15.89 23.15
CA THR A 293 45.83 15.02 24.04
C THR A 293 46.48 15.76 25.20
N THR A 294 46.20 17.05 25.37
CA THR A 294 46.78 17.86 26.45
C THR A 294 45.70 18.39 27.38
N VAL A 295 45.63 17.81 28.58
CA VAL A 295 45.02 18.46 29.74
C VAL A 295 46.02 19.52 30.23
N SER A 296 45.76 20.79 29.93
CA SER A 296 46.47 21.90 30.58
C SER A 296 45.93 22.07 31.99
N HIS A 297 46.60 21.45 32.96
CA HIS A 297 46.44 21.81 34.36
C HIS A 297 47.20 23.13 34.59
N ASP A 298 46.53 24.25 34.49
CA ASP A 298 46.99 25.47 35.16
C ASP A 298 45.83 26.11 35.90
N SER A 299 45.76 25.78 37.19
CA SER A 299 44.89 26.42 38.15
C SER A 299 45.59 27.69 38.62
N THR A 300 45.11 28.85 38.21
CA THR A 300 45.36 30.09 38.96
C THR A 300 44.09 30.93 39.04
N TYR A 301 43.55 30.93 40.26
CA TYR A 301 42.59 31.85 40.87
C TYR A 301 42.32 33.19 40.15
N LEU A 302 41.05 33.47 39.87
CA LEU A 302 40.49 34.83 39.81
C LEU A 302 39.05 34.85 40.41
N PRO A 303 38.61 35.99 41.01
CA PRO A 303 37.63 36.08 42.11
C PRO A 303 36.15 35.99 41.65
N PRO A 304 35.18 35.82 42.58
CA PRO A 304 33.77 35.70 42.22
C PRO A 304 33.21 36.98 41.59
N LEU A 305 32.54 36.83 40.44
CA LEU A 305 31.76 37.90 39.83
C LEU A 305 30.58 38.31 40.71
N SER A 306 30.42 39.62 40.87
CA SER A 306 29.29 40.28 41.52
C SER A 306 27.99 40.07 40.74
N ALA A 307 26.88 39.89 41.46
CA ALA A 307 25.54 39.74 40.90
C ALA A 307 25.06 40.98 40.12
N PRO A 308 24.28 40.84 39.03
CA PRO A 308 23.51 41.93 38.46
C PRO A 308 22.22 42.16 39.28
N GLY A 309 21.93 43.43 39.59
CA GLY A 309 20.72 43.87 40.31
C GLY A 309 19.42 43.81 39.48
N PRO A 310 18.27 44.13 40.10
CA PRO A 310 16.96 43.98 39.47
C PRO A 310 16.70 45.10 38.46
N ALA A 311 16.11 44.76 37.31
CA ALA A 311 15.57 45.73 36.37
C ALA A 311 14.08 45.97 36.67
N GLU A 312 13.73 47.24 36.92
CA GLU A 312 12.38 47.76 37.15
C GLU A 312 11.48 47.73 35.91
N ALA A 313 10.18 47.80 36.17
CA ALA A 313 9.10 47.87 35.20
C ALA A 313 8.86 49.30 34.66
N GLY A 314 8.36 49.40 33.42
CA GLY A 314 7.61 50.58 32.96
C GLY A 314 7.88 50.99 31.51
N GLY A 315 6.85 50.92 30.67
CA GLY A 315 6.87 51.47 29.31
C GLY A 315 5.57 51.23 28.55
N VAL A 316 4.68 52.21 28.59
CA VAL A 316 3.30 52.25 28.07
C VAL A 316 3.19 51.95 26.57
N MET A 317 2.18 51.16 26.19
CA MET A 317 1.78 50.83 24.82
C MET A 317 0.86 51.94 24.27
N PRO A 318 1.07 52.51 23.06
CA PRO A 318 0.12 53.45 22.48
C PRO A 318 -1.02 52.73 21.73
N GLU A 319 -2.24 53.23 21.90
CA GLU A 319 -3.48 52.79 21.22
C GLU A 319 -3.53 53.16 19.72
N PRO A 320 -4.42 52.52 18.93
CA PRO A 320 -4.51 52.72 17.48
C PRO A 320 -5.41 53.92 17.12
N GLY A 321 -4.87 54.87 16.34
CA GLY A 321 -5.63 55.98 15.78
C GLY A 321 -6.38 55.57 14.51
N SER A 322 -7.72 55.66 14.57
CA SER A 322 -8.58 55.73 13.39
C SER A 322 -8.55 57.14 12.78
N ALA A 323 -8.61 57.23 11.45
CA ALA A 323 -8.97 58.48 10.78
C ALA A 323 -9.63 58.15 9.44
N GLY A 324 -10.95 58.37 9.41
CA GLY A 324 -11.69 58.61 8.18
C GLY A 324 -11.83 60.12 7.92
N SER A 325 -11.91 60.44 6.63
CA SER A 325 -12.58 61.61 6.00
C SER A 325 -11.95 63.00 6.25
N PRO A 326 -12.20 64.01 5.40
CA PRO A 326 -13.50 64.42 4.84
C PRO A 326 -13.84 63.84 3.46
#